data_AF-A0A8X6M1N6-F1
#
_entry.id   AF-A0A8X6M1N6-F1
#
_cell.length_a   1.000
_cell.length_b   1.000
_cell.length_c   1.000
_cell.angle_alpha   90.00
_cell.angle_beta   90.00
_cell.angle_gamma   90.00
#
_symmetry.space_group_name_H-M   'P 1'
#
loop_
_entity.id
_entity.type
_entity.pdbx_description
1 polymer ?
#
loop_
_entity_poly.entity_id
_entity_poly.type
_entity_poly.pdbx_seq_one_letter_code
_entity_poly.pdbx_strand_id
1 'polypeptide(L)'
;MSTSTLSYPKDPSGNEMYLTDYEGNEFYLIDKKQVFAIKEGKSYYAKDKDENEFYPVVNNKVQTIPFLYAKDALGNEKYPQDKHGNELPLPEQGTGVWIYAKDKDGNAFYPTDNTGKEVKYAKYIYKKDGYVKYPLNREGHPEYETDDTTNDEVYVIKKDGSINWGMDKHGNQRYAKWKMGMSTTLRMANLLATILVHLNMLAQVMEKSFFPWMQKEMKVI
;
A
#
# COMPACT_ATOMS: atom_id res chain seq x y z
N MET A 1 12.46 -49.87 -4.00
CA MET A 1 11.52 -49.39 -2.97
C MET A 1 10.80 -48.18 -3.54
N SER A 2 9.48 -48.25 -3.72
CA SER A 2 8.71 -47.08 -4.14
C SER A 2 8.68 -46.10 -2.98
N THR A 3 9.36 -44.96 -3.10
CA THR A 3 9.17 -43.86 -2.17
C THR A 3 7.78 -43.31 -2.45
N SER A 4 6.79 -43.79 -1.72
CA SER A 4 5.42 -43.29 -1.77
C SER A 4 5.46 -41.79 -1.45
N THR A 5 5.50 -40.96 -2.47
CA THR A 5 5.44 -39.51 -2.31
C THR A 5 4.05 -39.21 -1.75
N LEU A 6 3.95 -38.83 -0.48
CA LEU A 6 2.67 -38.34 0.06
C LEU A 6 2.20 -37.21 -0.88
N SER A 7 0.97 -37.22 -1.35
CA SER A 7 0.30 -36.11 -2.05
C SER A 7 -0.82 -35.57 -1.17
N TYR A 8 -1.21 -34.31 -1.36
CA TYR A 8 -2.48 -33.87 -0.76
C TYR A 8 -3.61 -34.70 -1.39
N PRO A 9 -4.63 -35.10 -0.62
CA PRO A 9 -5.81 -35.74 -1.19
C PRO A 9 -6.44 -34.81 -2.24
N LYS A 10 -7.10 -35.40 -3.24
CA LYS A 10 -7.76 -34.63 -4.30
C LYS A 10 -9.26 -34.85 -4.28
N ASP A 11 -10.01 -33.80 -4.57
CA ASP A 11 -11.45 -33.90 -4.83
C ASP A 11 -11.71 -34.57 -6.20
N PRO A 12 -12.98 -34.91 -6.55
CA PRO A 12 -13.32 -35.47 -7.85
C PRO A 12 -12.99 -34.55 -9.05
N SER A 13 -12.80 -33.26 -8.81
CA SER A 13 -12.37 -32.27 -9.81
C SER A 13 -10.84 -32.18 -9.93
N GLY A 14 -10.10 -32.92 -9.10
CA GLY A 14 -8.64 -32.96 -9.11
C GLY A 14 -7.96 -31.86 -8.29
N ASN A 15 -8.71 -31.05 -7.54
CA ASN A 15 -8.14 -30.03 -6.66
C ASN A 15 -7.53 -30.68 -5.43
N GLU A 16 -6.33 -30.25 -5.04
CA GLU A 16 -5.74 -30.67 -3.78
C GLU A 16 -6.51 -30.07 -2.61
N MET A 17 -6.65 -30.84 -1.54
CA MET A 17 -7.32 -30.44 -0.31
C MET A 17 -6.44 -30.70 0.89
N TYR A 18 -6.61 -29.89 1.93
CA TYR A 18 -6.08 -30.22 3.24
C TYR A 18 -6.91 -31.32 3.89
N LEU A 19 -6.24 -32.11 4.73
CA LEU A 19 -6.94 -32.98 5.65
C LEU A 19 -7.39 -32.15 6.86
N THR A 20 -8.50 -32.55 7.47
CA THR A 20 -9.11 -31.87 8.60
C THR A 20 -9.13 -32.78 9.82
N ASP A 21 -8.88 -32.24 11.01
CA ASP A 21 -9.06 -32.95 12.26
C ASP A 21 -10.55 -33.01 12.69
N TYR A 22 -10.83 -33.58 13.86
CA TYR A 22 -12.20 -33.67 14.37
C TYR A 22 -12.80 -32.33 14.83
N GLU A 23 -11.97 -31.31 15.01
CA GLU A 23 -12.37 -29.96 15.41
C GLU A 23 -12.63 -29.04 14.21
N GLY A 24 -12.25 -29.47 13.01
CA GLY A 24 -12.39 -28.69 11.79
C GLY A 24 -11.10 -27.97 11.36
N ASN A 25 -9.95 -28.20 12.01
CA ASN A 25 -8.69 -27.57 11.61
C ASN A 25 -8.04 -28.35 10.46
N GLU A 26 -7.65 -27.64 9.41
CA GLU A 26 -6.85 -28.17 8.32
C GLU A 26 -5.38 -28.35 8.73
N PHE A 27 -4.64 -29.28 8.12
CA PHE A 27 -3.22 -29.46 8.44
C PHE A 27 -2.33 -29.72 7.23
N TYR A 28 -1.08 -29.24 7.36
CA TYR A 28 -0.03 -29.38 6.36
C TYR A 28 0.61 -30.77 6.37
N LEU A 29 0.94 -31.26 5.18
CA LEU A 29 1.79 -32.44 5.03
C LEU A 29 3.26 -31.99 4.94
N ILE A 30 3.95 -31.94 6.09
CA ILE A 30 5.26 -31.28 6.29
C ILE A 30 6.45 -32.08 5.72
N ASP A 31 6.29 -33.35 5.38
CA ASP A 31 7.38 -34.21 4.86
C ASP A 31 7.69 -33.99 3.36
N LYS A 32 7.42 -32.79 2.82
CA LYS A 32 7.49 -32.50 1.37
C LYS A 32 8.23 -31.21 1.06
N LYS A 33 8.68 -31.12 -0.19
CA LYS A 33 9.09 -29.85 -0.82
C LYS A 33 7.94 -28.85 -1.02
N GLN A 34 6.70 -29.33 -1.07
CA GLN A 34 5.49 -28.52 -1.26
C GLN A 34 4.69 -28.47 0.04
N VAL A 35 4.63 -27.29 0.64
CA VAL A 35 4.00 -27.02 1.95
C VAL A 35 2.64 -26.32 1.81
N PHE A 36 2.00 -26.42 0.65
CA PHE A 36 0.70 -25.80 0.36
C PHE A 36 -0.13 -26.67 -0.60
N ALA A 37 -1.44 -26.55 -0.55
CA ALA A 37 -2.35 -27.20 -1.49
C ALA A 37 -2.63 -26.28 -2.69
N ILE A 38 -3.00 -26.89 -3.82
CA ILE A 38 -3.39 -26.19 -5.05
C ILE A 38 -4.85 -26.50 -5.39
N LYS A 39 -5.66 -25.44 -5.48
CA LYS A 39 -7.06 -25.49 -5.91
C LYS A 39 -7.26 -24.57 -7.10
N GLU A 40 -7.86 -25.08 -8.17
CA GLU A 40 -8.08 -24.33 -9.42
C GLU A 40 -6.80 -23.68 -9.99
N GLY A 41 -5.66 -24.37 -9.84
CA GLY A 41 -4.35 -23.87 -10.27
C GLY A 41 -3.75 -22.76 -9.40
N LYS A 42 -4.37 -22.43 -8.26
CA LYS A 42 -3.87 -21.44 -7.30
C LYS A 42 -3.48 -22.10 -5.99
N SER A 43 -2.31 -21.74 -5.48
CA SER A 43 -1.88 -22.14 -4.14
C SER A 43 -2.71 -21.41 -3.09
N TYR A 44 -2.97 -22.05 -1.96
CA TYR A 44 -3.65 -21.46 -0.81
C TYR A 44 -3.10 -22.04 0.51
N TYR A 45 -3.41 -21.39 1.64
CA TYR A 45 -3.00 -21.82 2.97
C TYR A 45 -4.10 -22.65 3.66
N ALA A 46 -3.71 -23.48 4.62
CA ALA A 46 -4.62 -24.23 5.47
C ALA A 46 -5.31 -23.28 6.45
N LYS A 47 -6.51 -23.65 6.89
CA LYS A 47 -7.35 -22.88 7.80
C LYS A 47 -7.63 -23.60 9.11
N ASP A 48 -7.78 -22.83 10.18
CA ASP A 48 -8.35 -23.34 11.41
C ASP A 48 -9.88 -23.49 11.30
N LYS A 49 -10.49 -24.09 12.33
CA LYS A 49 -11.95 -24.25 12.44
C LYS A 49 -12.74 -22.93 12.40
N ASP A 50 -12.07 -21.81 12.62
CA ASP A 50 -12.64 -20.47 12.65
C ASP A 50 -12.38 -19.73 11.31
N GLU A 51 -11.96 -20.45 10.26
CA GLU A 51 -11.66 -19.96 8.90
C GLU A 51 -10.44 -19.04 8.79
N ASN A 52 -9.57 -18.99 9.82
CA ASN A 52 -8.32 -18.24 9.72
C ASN A 52 -7.27 -19.10 9.03
N GLU A 53 -6.72 -18.59 7.93
CA GLU A 53 -5.57 -19.19 7.30
C GLU A 53 -4.32 -19.00 8.17
N PHE A 54 -3.44 -19.99 8.20
CA PHE A 54 -2.20 -19.91 8.98
C PHE A 54 -1.01 -20.36 8.15
N TYR A 55 0.18 -19.87 8.49
CA TYR A 55 1.38 -20.25 7.76
C TYR A 55 1.90 -21.63 8.17
N PRO A 56 2.39 -22.45 7.23
CA PRO A 56 3.10 -23.67 7.57
C PRO A 56 4.42 -23.34 8.27
N VAL A 57 4.72 -24.06 9.35
CA VAL A 57 5.99 -23.97 10.07
C VAL A 57 6.76 -25.26 9.83
N VAL A 58 7.93 -25.15 9.20
CA VAL A 58 8.82 -26.30 8.92
C VAL A 58 10.18 -25.99 9.52
N ASN A 59 10.69 -26.89 10.36
CA ASN A 59 11.97 -26.72 11.05
C ASN A 59 12.07 -25.36 11.79
N ASN A 60 11.02 -24.98 12.52
CA ASN A 60 10.88 -23.70 13.21
C ASN A 60 11.02 -22.46 12.32
N LYS A 61 10.72 -22.60 11.02
CA LYS A 61 10.68 -21.49 10.07
C LYS A 61 9.33 -21.45 9.38
N VAL A 62 8.68 -20.30 9.46
CA VAL A 62 7.50 -19.97 8.68
C VAL A 62 7.84 -20.08 7.19
N GLN A 63 7.05 -20.86 6.45
CA GLN A 63 7.15 -20.95 5.00
C GLN A 63 6.03 -20.12 4.36
N THR A 64 6.38 -19.39 3.30
CA THR A 64 5.47 -18.49 2.60
C THR A 64 5.35 -18.90 1.15
N ILE A 65 4.15 -18.77 0.59
CA ILE A 65 3.90 -18.81 -0.84
C ILE A 65 4.28 -17.44 -1.42
N PRO A 66 5.10 -17.37 -2.49
CA PRO A 66 5.42 -16.10 -3.13
C PRO A 66 4.15 -15.33 -3.50
N PHE A 67 4.12 -14.03 -3.21
CA PHE A 67 3.03 -13.11 -3.53
C PHE A 67 1.68 -13.38 -2.83
N LEU A 68 1.62 -14.31 -1.87
CA LEU A 68 0.37 -14.69 -1.21
C LEU A 68 0.49 -14.63 0.31
N TYR A 69 -0.37 -13.81 0.91
CA TYR A 69 -0.55 -13.73 2.35
C TYR A 69 -1.67 -14.66 2.82
N ALA A 70 -1.52 -15.18 4.05
CA ALA A 70 -2.59 -15.87 4.74
C ALA A 70 -3.65 -14.84 5.17
N LYS A 71 -4.92 -15.23 5.21
CA LYS A 71 -6.03 -14.36 5.60
C LYS A 71 -6.64 -14.74 6.94
N ASP A 72 -7.22 -13.77 7.63
CA ASP A 72 -8.15 -14.04 8.72
C ASP A 72 -9.54 -14.43 8.18
N ALA A 73 -10.43 -14.82 9.10
CA ALA A 73 -11.83 -15.17 8.79
C ALA A 73 -12.63 -14.01 8.14
N LEU A 74 -12.17 -12.76 8.30
CA LEU A 74 -12.79 -11.57 7.71
C LEU A 74 -12.25 -11.26 6.31
N GLY A 75 -11.24 -12.01 5.85
CA GLY A 75 -10.59 -11.83 4.56
C GLY A 75 -9.45 -10.82 4.55
N ASN A 76 -9.02 -10.31 5.71
CA ASN A 76 -7.83 -9.46 5.81
C ASN A 76 -6.58 -10.33 5.70
N GLU A 77 -5.64 -9.93 4.85
CA GLU A 77 -4.32 -10.54 4.78
C GLU A 77 -3.54 -10.28 6.07
N LYS A 78 -2.72 -11.23 6.48
CA LYS A 78 -1.87 -11.19 7.67
C LYS A 78 -0.43 -11.34 7.25
N TYR A 79 0.50 -10.72 7.96
CA TYR A 79 1.92 -10.96 7.73
C TYR A 79 2.38 -12.29 8.33
N PRO A 80 3.34 -13.00 7.70
CA PRO A 80 4.12 -14.01 8.41
C PRO A 80 4.94 -13.32 9.50
N GLN A 81 5.16 -14.02 10.61
CA GLN A 81 5.99 -13.54 11.71
C GLN A 81 7.32 -14.29 11.78
N ASP A 82 8.38 -13.58 12.14
CA ASP A 82 9.64 -14.22 12.52
C ASP A 82 9.55 -14.86 13.90
N LYS A 83 10.62 -15.56 14.31
CA LYS A 83 10.69 -16.22 15.64
C LYS A 83 10.65 -15.25 16.83
N HIS A 84 10.78 -13.95 16.59
CA HIS A 84 10.75 -12.90 17.59
C HIS A 84 9.39 -12.20 17.66
N GLY A 85 8.45 -12.55 16.78
CA GLY A 85 7.13 -11.94 16.68
C GLY A 85 7.08 -10.70 15.80
N ASN A 86 8.12 -10.41 15.01
CA ASN A 86 8.09 -9.30 14.05
C ASN A 86 7.37 -9.76 12.78
N GLU A 87 6.43 -8.96 12.30
CA GLU A 87 5.76 -9.16 11.03
C GLU A 87 6.70 -8.84 9.86
N LEU A 88 6.65 -9.68 8.82
CA LEU A 88 7.54 -9.59 7.67
C LEU A 88 6.76 -9.43 6.37
N PRO A 89 7.00 -8.39 5.57
CA PRO A 89 6.43 -8.32 4.24
C PRO A 89 7.10 -9.33 3.31
N LEU A 90 6.38 -9.74 2.27
CA LEU A 90 6.87 -10.63 1.23
C LEU A 90 7.64 -9.83 0.17
N PRO A 91 8.82 -10.30 -0.27
CA PRO A 91 9.54 -9.66 -1.36
C PRO A 91 8.85 -9.98 -2.69
N GLU A 92 8.78 -8.98 -3.58
CA GLU A 92 8.53 -9.20 -4.99
C GLU A 92 9.80 -9.79 -5.63
N GLN A 93 9.67 -11.01 -6.14
CA GLN A 93 10.84 -11.74 -6.66
C GLN A 93 11.54 -10.96 -7.78
N GLY A 94 12.84 -10.75 -7.60
CA GLY A 94 13.71 -10.16 -8.61
C GLY A 94 13.65 -8.62 -8.73
N THR A 95 12.85 -7.92 -7.92
CA THR A 95 12.74 -6.45 -7.99
C THR A 95 13.30 -5.73 -6.76
N GLY A 96 13.42 -6.42 -5.63
CA GLY A 96 13.80 -5.81 -4.35
C GLY A 96 12.68 -4.94 -3.74
N VAL A 97 11.48 -4.96 -4.33
CA VAL A 97 10.29 -4.29 -3.83
C VAL A 97 9.59 -5.19 -2.82
N TRP A 98 8.96 -4.59 -1.80
CA TRP A 98 8.16 -5.31 -0.80
C TRP A 98 6.68 -5.22 -1.13
N ILE A 99 5.99 -6.34 -1.00
CA ILE A 99 4.53 -6.47 -1.13
C ILE A 99 3.95 -6.37 0.27
N TYR A 100 2.89 -5.59 0.45
CA TYR A 100 2.25 -5.40 1.75
C TYR A 100 0.93 -6.16 1.81
N ALA A 101 0.61 -6.67 3.00
CA ALA A 101 -0.68 -7.27 3.30
C ALA A 101 -1.78 -6.20 3.22
N LYS A 102 -2.97 -6.61 2.79
CA LYS A 102 -4.14 -5.76 2.61
C LYS A 102 -5.31 -6.22 3.47
N ASP A 103 -6.09 -5.28 3.94
CA ASP A 103 -7.41 -5.56 4.48
C ASP A 103 -8.36 -6.09 3.40
N LYS A 104 -9.54 -6.57 3.83
CA LYS A 104 -10.60 -7.06 2.94
C LYS A 104 -11.09 -6.04 1.91
N ASP A 105 -10.86 -4.75 2.16
CA ASP A 105 -11.24 -3.62 1.29
C ASP A 105 -10.11 -3.25 0.32
N GLY A 106 -8.97 -3.96 0.37
CA GLY A 106 -7.82 -3.76 -0.50
C GLY A 106 -6.88 -2.63 -0.06
N ASN A 107 -6.95 -2.19 1.20
CA ASN A 107 -6.01 -1.23 1.78
C ASN A 107 -4.82 -1.93 2.39
N ALA A 108 -3.64 -1.55 1.91
CA ALA A 108 -2.40 -2.07 2.45
C ALA A 108 -2.02 -1.32 3.73
N PHE A 109 -1.40 -2.04 4.66
CA PHE A 109 -0.94 -1.52 5.95
C PHE A 109 0.53 -1.92 6.18
N TYR A 110 1.20 -1.32 7.17
CA TYR A 110 2.59 -1.67 7.49
C TYR A 110 2.66 -2.90 8.40
N PRO A 111 3.70 -3.74 8.26
CA PRO A 111 4.02 -4.75 9.25
C PRO A 111 4.45 -4.08 10.56
N THR A 112 4.31 -4.78 11.66
CA THR A 112 4.70 -4.33 13.00
C THR A 112 5.78 -5.21 13.62
N ASP A 113 6.65 -4.61 14.43
CA ASP A 113 7.59 -5.36 15.26
C ASP A 113 6.87 -6.06 16.43
N ASN A 114 7.64 -6.82 17.20
CA ASN A 114 7.13 -7.56 18.36
C ASN A 114 6.58 -6.68 19.50
N THR A 115 6.80 -5.36 19.46
CA THR A 115 6.20 -4.39 20.38
C THR A 115 4.89 -3.80 19.84
N GLY A 116 4.53 -4.16 18.61
CA GLY A 116 3.40 -3.61 17.88
C GLY A 116 3.69 -2.26 17.25
N LYS A 117 4.95 -1.85 17.09
CA LYS A 117 5.31 -0.62 16.39
C LYS A 117 5.46 -0.90 14.89
N GLU A 118 4.90 -0.04 14.05
CA GLU A 118 5.01 -0.20 12.59
C GLU A 118 6.47 -0.10 12.10
N VAL A 119 6.82 -0.99 11.17
CA VAL A 119 8.14 -1.10 10.54
C VAL A 119 8.02 -0.86 9.04
N LYS A 120 8.82 0.07 8.52
CA LYS A 120 8.76 0.49 7.12
C LYS A 120 9.86 -0.20 6.31
N TYR A 121 9.49 -1.07 5.39
CA TYR A 121 10.42 -1.82 4.54
C TYR A 121 10.62 -1.19 3.15
N ALA A 122 9.62 -0.46 2.68
CA ALA A 122 9.62 0.26 1.40
C ALA A 122 8.82 1.55 1.54
N LYS A 123 9.20 2.50 0.71
CA LYS A 123 8.65 3.86 0.68
C LYS A 123 7.23 3.92 0.12
N TYR A 124 6.91 3.05 -0.85
CA TYR A 124 5.67 3.11 -1.64
C TYR A 124 5.20 1.73 -2.11
N ILE A 125 3.89 1.59 -2.36
CA ILE A 125 3.32 0.43 -3.06
C ILE A 125 3.03 0.84 -4.50
N TYR A 126 3.80 0.29 -5.43
CA TYR A 126 3.59 0.53 -6.86
C TYR A 126 2.50 -0.40 -7.39
N LYS A 127 1.47 0.18 -8.01
CA LYS A 127 0.51 -0.55 -8.85
C LYS A 127 1.08 -0.67 -10.28
N LYS A 128 0.55 -1.65 -11.03
CA LYS A 128 0.96 -1.98 -12.41
C LYS A 128 0.84 -0.80 -13.40
N ASP A 129 0.01 0.17 -13.08
CA ASP A 129 -0.25 1.41 -13.85
C ASP A 129 0.68 2.58 -13.43
N GLY A 130 1.62 2.36 -12.51
CA GLY A 130 2.50 3.40 -11.98
C GLY A 130 1.87 4.25 -10.88
N TYR A 131 0.67 3.91 -10.40
CA TYR A 131 0.08 4.58 -9.25
C TYR A 131 0.74 4.11 -7.96
N VAL A 132 1.08 5.07 -7.11
CA VAL A 132 1.49 4.78 -5.73
C VAL A 132 0.26 4.76 -4.84
N LYS A 133 0.04 3.72 -4.05
CA LYS A 133 -0.89 3.79 -2.90
C LYS A 133 -0.05 4.01 -1.65
N TYR A 134 -0.37 5.06 -0.89
CA TYR A 134 0.22 5.25 0.43
C TYR A 134 -0.33 4.14 1.34
N PRO A 135 0.54 3.40 2.04
CA PRO A 135 0.09 2.50 3.07
C PRO A 135 -0.65 3.28 4.16
N LEU A 136 -1.63 2.62 4.77
CA LEU A 136 -2.34 3.18 5.92
C LEU A 136 -1.61 2.79 7.20
N ASN A 137 -1.52 3.74 8.13
CA ASN A 137 -1.16 3.43 9.51
C ASN A 137 -2.33 2.75 10.24
N ARG A 138 -2.12 2.31 11.47
CA ARG A 138 -3.15 1.68 12.33
C ARG A 138 -4.42 2.51 12.54
N GLU A 139 -4.33 3.83 12.55
CA GLU A 139 -5.52 4.68 12.63
C GLU A 139 -6.33 4.68 11.32
N GLY A 140 -5.74 4.20 10.23
CA GLY A 140 -6.30 4.16 8.90
C GLY A 140 -6.01 5.42 8.10
N HIS A 141 -5.01 6.20 8.48
CA HIS A 141 -4.58 7.39 7.73
C HIS A 141 -3.43 7.03 6.78
N PRO A 142 -3.36 7.65 5.60
CA PRO A 142 -2.21 7.48 4.72
C PRO A 142 -0.98 8.08 5.40
N GLU A 143 0.12 7.33 5.37
CA GLU A 143 1.43 7.87 5.75
C GLU A 143 2.19 8.37 4.53
N TYR A 144 2.63 9.62 4.61
CA TYR A 144 3.44 10.27 3.59
C TYR A 144 4.93 10.13 3.93
N GLU A 145 5.79 10.15 2.90
CA GLU A 145 7.24 10.30 3.13
C GLU A 145 7.52 11.64 3.77
N THR A 146 8.55 11.75 4.61
CA THR A 146 9.07 13.03 5.06
C THR A 146 10.32 13.40 4.29
N ASP A 147 10.44 14.66 3.88
CA ASP A 147 11.69 15.21 3.35
C ASP A 147 12.78 15.15 4.44
N ASP A 148 13.93 14.56 4.19
CA ASP A 148 14.97 14.38 5.23
C ASP A 148 15.57 15.71 5.72
N THR A 149 15.43 16.78 4.94
CA THR A 149 15.97 18.11 5.26
C THR A 149 14.97 18.93 6.06
N THR A 150 13.70 18.93 5.64
CA THR A 150 12.64 19.75 6.28
C THR A 150 11.80 18.97 7.27
N ASN A 151 11.82 17.63 7.17
CA ASN A 151 10.98 16.69 7.89
C ASN A 151 9.48 16.94 7.65
N ASP A 152 9.14 17.54 6.51
CA ASP A 152 7.75 17.73 6.08
C ASP A 152 7.28 16.54 5.27
N GLU A 153 6.02 16.17 5.42
CA GLU A 153 5.43 15.15 4.58
C GLU A 153 5.36 15.62 3.12
N VAL A 154 5.78 14.78 2.18
CA VAL A 154 5.84 15.03 0.74
C VAL A 154 4.93 14.09 -0.03
N TYR A 155 4.35 14.63 -1.09
CA TYR A 155 3.53 13.86 -2.02
C TYR A 155 4.40 13.19 -3.09
N VAL A 156 3.98 12.01 -3.51
CA VAL A 156 4.41 11.43 -4.79
C VAL A 156 3.82 12.24 -5.92
N ILE A 157 4.68 12.74 -6.79
CA ILE A 157 4.30 13.33 -8.08
C ILE A 157 4.32 12.23 -9.14
N LYS A 158 3.20 12.07 -9.85
CA LYS A 158 3.06 11.12 -10.95
C LYS A 158 3.87 11.58 -12.17
N LYS A 159 4.08 10.67 -13.12
CA LYS A 159 4.81 10.98 -14.38
C LYS A 159 4.18 12.12 -15.20
N ASP A 160 2.89 12.34 -15.06
CA ASP A 160 2.14 13.43 -15.71
C ASP A 160 2.23 14.78 -14.94
N GLY A 161 2.98 14.83 -13.83
CA GLY A 161 3.11 16.01 -12.98
C GLY A 161 1.99 16.19 -11.96
N SER A 162 0.97 15.32 -11.94
CA SER A 162 -0.11 15.39 -10.96
C SER A 162 0.29 14.84 -9.60
N ILE A 163 -0.30 15.38 -8.53
CA ILE A 163 -0.13 14.89 -7.17
C ILE A 163 -0.89 13.57 -6.99
N ASN A 164 -0.24 12.60 -6.37
CA ASN A 164 -0.91 11.42 -5.86
C ASN A 164 -1.38 11.66 -4.43
N TRP A 165 -2.70 11.68 -4.23
CA TRP A 165 -3.32 11.96 -2.94
C TRP A 165 -3.43 10.70 -2.09
N GLY A 166 -3.08 10.80 -0.81
CA GLY A 166 -3.38 9.76 0.17
C GLY A 166 -4.84 9.79 0.57
N MET A 167 -5.44 8.61 0.66
CA MET A 167 -6.80 8.40 1.13
C MET A 167 -6.76 7.68 2.48
N ASP A 168 -7.63 8.04 3.41
CA ASP A 168 -7.83 7.24 4.63
C ASP A 168 -8.67 5.98 4.34
N LYS A 169 -8.81 5.11 5.35
CA LYS A 169 -9.60 3.87 5.27
C LYS A 169 -11.08 4.09 4.89
N HIS A 170 -11.59 5.31 5.01
CA HIS A 170 -12.95 5.67 4.64
C HIS A 170 -13.02 6.27 3.23
N GLY A 171 -11.89 6.35 2.51
CA GLY A 171 -11.78 6.93 1.19
C GLY A 171 -11.69 8.45 1.18
N ASN A 172 -11.52 9.10 2.33
CA ASN A 172 -11.37 10.55 2.37
C ASN A 172 -9.94 10.95 2.06
N GLN A 173 -9.79 11.98 1.23
CA GLN A 173 -8.49 12.59 0.98
C GLN A 173 -7.91 13.18 2.27
N ARG A 174 -6.69 12.77 2.61
CA ARG A 174 -5.89 13.39 3.68
C ARG A 174 -4.74 14.15 3.04
N TYR A 175 -4.20 15.14 3.74
CA TYR A 175 -3.10 15.96 3.24
C TYR A 175 -1.82 15.64 4.00
N ALA A 176 -0.69 15.74 3.30
CA ALA A 176 0.63 15.68 3.88
C ALA A 176 0.81 16.82 4.90
N LYS A 177 1.26 16.47 6.11
CA LYS A 177 1.49 17.35 7.25
C LYS A 177 2.89 17.93 7.23
N TRP A 178 2.98 19.22 7.53
CA TRP A 178 4.26 19.89 7.77
C TRP A 178 4.61 19.85 9.25
N LYS A 179 5.91 19.71 9.58
CA LYS A 179 6.38 19.62 10.98
C LYS A 179 6.06 20.87 11.79
N MET A 180 5.82 22.02 11.13
CA MET A 180 5.43 23.27 11.80
C MET A 180 3.92 23.45 12.03
N GLY A 181 3.08 22.43 11.84
CA GLY A 181 1.68 22.45 12.32
C GLY A 181 0.76 23.53 11.73
N MET A 182 1.16 24.23 10.66
CA MET A 182 0.32 25.26 10.04
C MET A 182 -0.55 24.68 8.91
N SER A 183 -1.87 24.80 9.12
CA SER A 183 -2.93 24.58 8.14
C SER A 183 -2.65 25.23 6.77
N THR A 184 -3.05 24.54 5.69
CA THR A 184 -2.96 24.90 4.26
C THR A 184 -3.49 26.30 3.90
N THR A 185 -4.26 26.94 4.78
CA THR A 185 -4.73 28.32 4.65
C THR A 185 -3.62 29.35 4.45
N LEU A 186 -2.44 29.19 5.07
CA LEU A 186 -1.37 30.19 4.96
C LEU A 186 -0.57 30.08 3.64
N ARG A 187 -0.48 28.88 3.05
CA ARG A 187 0.06 28.71 1.68
C ARG A 187 -0.94 29.15 0.62
N MET A 188 -2.25 28.95 0.82
CA MET A 188 -3.24 29.63 -0.03
C MET A 188 -3.12 31.15 0.10
N ALA A 189 -2.87 31.70 1.30
CA ALA A 189 -2.64 33.13 1.47
C ALA A 189 -1.38 33.62 0.74
N ASN A 190 -0.26 32.88 0.78
CA ASN A 190 0.96 33.24 0.03
C ASN A 190 0.81 33.03 -1.49
N LEU A 191 0.09 31.99 -1.94
CA LEU A 191 -0.22 31.78 -3.35
C LEU A 191 -1.17 32.88 -3.86
N LEU A 192 -2.20 33.23 -3.09
CA LEU A 192 -3.11 34.34 -3.36
C LEU A 192 -2.37 35.68 -3.35
N ALA A 193 -1.47 35.92 -2.40
CA ALA A 193 -0.66 37.14 -2.36
C ALA A 193 0.27 37.24 -3.59
N THR A 194 0.87 36.12 -4.00
CA THR A 194 1.72 36.07 -5.20
C THR A 194 0.90 36.31 -6.47
N ILE A 195 -0.29 35.72 -6.59
CA ILE A 195 -1.23 35.97 -7.70
C ILE A 195 -1.68 37.44 -7.72
N LEU A 196 -1.95 38.03 -6.55
CA LEU A 196 -2.37 39.44 -6.44
C LEU A 196 -1.29 40.41 -6.89
N VAL A 197 -0.02 40.12 -6.57
CA VAL A 197 1.14 40.91 -7.05
C VAL A 197 1.28 40.84 -8.57
N HIS A 198 1.09 39.67 -9.17
CA HIS A 198 1.16 39.51 -10.63
C HIS A 198 -0.04 40.18 -11.35
N LEU A 199 -1.25 40.10 -10.77
CA LEU A 199 -2.43 40.80 -11.30
C LEU A 199 -2.25 42.33 -11.25
N ASN A 200 -1.68 42.87 -10.17
CA ASN A 200 -1.39 44.31 -10.06
C ASN A 200 -0.34 44.77 -11.07
N MET A 201 0.69 43.96 -11.35
CA MET A 201 1.65 44.26 -12.41
C MET A 201 0.98 44.25 -13.79
N LEU A 202 0.12 43.27 -14.07
CA LEU A 202 -0.64 43.20 -15.32
C LEU A 202 -1.58 44.41 -15.50
N ALA A 203 -2.25 44.85 -14.43
CA ALA A 203 -3.09 46.04 -14.45
C ALA A 203 -2.28 47.32 -14.75
N GLN A 204 -1.10 47.48 -14.14
CA GLN A 204 -0.22 48.61 -14.42
C GLN A 204 0.32 48.62 -15.85
N VAL A 205 0.61 47.45 -16.42
CA VAL A 205 1.03 47.32 -17.83
C VAL A 205 -0.12 47.67 -18.77
N MET A 206 -1.35 47.22 -18.46
CA MET A 206 -2.53 47.57 -19.24
C MET A 206 -2.79 49.09 -19.22
N GLU A 207 -2.68 49.73 -18.06
CA GLU A 207 -2.92 51.17 -17.88
C GLU A 207 -1.87 52.05 -18.56
N LYS A 208 -0.58 51.67 -18.47
CA LYS A 208 0.51 52.49 -18.99
C LYS A 208 0.82 52.26 -20.47
N SER A 209 0.50 51.09 -21.00
CA SER A 209 0.94 50.71 -22.34
C SER A 209 -0.21 50.36 -23.27
N PHE A 210 -1.20 49.59 -22.78
CA PHE A 210 -2.28 49.10 -23.64
C PHE A 210 -3.38 50.14 -23.87
N PHE A 211 -3.87 50.82 -22.83
CA PHE A 211 -4.92 51.84 -22.96
C PHE A 211 -4.50 53.08 -23.76
N PRO A 212 -3.27 53.63 -23.59
CA PRO A 212 -2.81 54.74 -24.42
C PRO A 212 -2.63 54.35 -25.89
N TRP A 213 -2.20 53.12 -26.17
CA TRP A 213 -2.12 52.58 -27.53
C TRP A 213 -3.53 52.44 -28.14
N MET A 214 -4.49 51.87 -27.41
CA MET A 214 -5.88 51.74 -27.86
C MET A 214 -6.53 53.11 -28.15
N GLN A 215 -6.31 54.12 -27.29
CA GLN A 215 -6.81 55.47 -27.51
C GLN A 215 -6.15 56.16 -28.72
N LYS A 216 -4.92 55.78 -29.07
CA LYS A 216 -4.23 56.27 -30.26
C LYS A 216 -4.81 55.66 -31.53
N GLU A 217 -5.08 54.35 -31.53
CA GLU A 217 -5.68 53.65 -32.68
C GLU A 217 -7.16 54.01 -32.90
N MET A 218 -7.92 54.25 -31.83
CA MET A 218 -9.35 54.65 -31.92
C MET A 218 -9.57 56.10 -32.35
N LYS A 219 -8.53 56.95 -32.38
CA LYS A 219 -8.61 58.32 -32.94
C LYS A 219 -8.33 58.38 -34.44
N VAL A 220 -8.05 57.25 -35.09
CA VAL A 220 -7.69 57.14 -36.52
C VAL A 220 -8.86 56.57 -37.35
N ILE A 221 -10.08 56.53 -36.79
CA ILE A 221 -11.33 56.18 -37.50
C ILE A 221 -12.20 57.43 -37.64
#